data_AF-A0A7J7JLV6-F1
#
_entry.id   AF-A0A7J7JLV6-F1
#
_cell.length_a   1.000
_cell.length_b   1.000
_cell.length_c   1.000
_cell.angle_alpha   90.00
_cell.angle_beta   90.00
_cell.angle_gamma   90.00
#
_symmetry.space_group_name_H-M   'P 1'
#
loop_
_entity.id
_entity.type
_entity.pdbx_description
1 polymer ?
#
loop_
_entity_poly.entity_id
_entity_poly.type
_entity_poly.pdbx_seq_one_letter_code
_entity_poly.pdbx_strand_id
1 'polypeptide(L)'
;MAFLLYRTTKPLTTRRLGSRLPPQFHEEDDYNSPASEMRTNELVRHMTKLKVGDEKKRYGYFKCPSCHKRWESARTWCVYKGKRDGKKVFKPTSKQACKECKIMTLPEETKPLRRPESGEVRHVDPRRAHKRELCSRCRDGLPCSDEDSDED
;
A
#
# COMPACT_ATOMS: atom_id res chain seq x y z
N MET A 1 12.64 53.55 -50.69
CA MET A 1 13.32 54.78 -50.20
C MET A 1 12.86 54.98 -48.76
N ALA A 2 13.66 54.64 -47.75
CA ALA A 2 14.65 55.50 -47.07
C ALA A 2 13.95 56.71 -46.40
N PHE A 3 14.12 57.10 -45.13
CA PHE A 3 15.22 57.00 -44.16
C PHE A 3 14.68 57.09 -42.72
N LEU A 4 15.56 56.67 -41.80
CA LEU A 4 15.65 56.86 -40.35
C LEU A 4 15.24 58.26 -39.83
N LEU A 5 14.86 58.38 -38.56
CA LEU A 5 15.75 58.88 -37.48
C LEU A 5 15.09 58.91 -36.09
N TYR A 6 15.94 58.63 -35.11
CA TYR A 6 15.73 58.47 -33.67
C TYR A 6 15.58 59.80 -32.90
N ARG A 7 15.21 59.66 -31.59
CA ARG A 7 15.45 60.53 -30.39
C ARG A 7 14.20 61.30 -29.91
N THR A 8 13.87 61.46 -28.62
CA THR A 8 14.49 61.15 -27.31
C THR A 8 13.47 61.40 -26.18
N THR A 9 13.50 60.55 -25.14
CA THR A 9 13.32 60.81 -23.67
C THR A 9 12.14 61.61 -23.08
N LYS A 10 11.25 60.89 -22.36
CA LYS A 10 10.77 60.96 -20.93
C LYS A 10 10.82 62.32 -20.15
N PRO A 11 10.04 62.56 -19.05
CA PRO A 11 9.29 61.60 -18.19
C PRO A 11 7.91 62.01 -17.63
N LEU A 12 7.21 60.97 -17.17
CA LEU A 12 6.31 60.82 -16.00
C LEU A 12 5.94 62.07 -15.17
N THR A 13 4.62 62.32 -15.04
CA THR A 13 4.02 62.73 -13.77
C THR A 13 2.69 62.03 -13.55
N THR A 14 2.58 61.47 -12.36
CA THR A 14 1.55 60.60 -11.82
C THR A 14 0.28 61.35 -11.46
N ARG A 15 -0.90 60.77 -11.74
CA ARG A 15 -2.13 61.14 -11.03
C ARG A 15 -2.92 59.89 -10.67
N ARG A 16 -3.22 59.81 -9.38
CA ARG A 16 -3.68 58.68 -8.58
C ARG A 16 -4.97 58.06 -9.12
N LEU A 17 -4.95 56.75 -9.35
CA LEU A 17 -6.14 55.90 -9.24
C LEU A 17 -5.97 55.01 -7.99
N GLY A 18 -7.04 54.91 -7.21
CA GLY A 18 -7.07 54.26 -5.92
C GLY A 18 -6.69 52.78 -5.97
N SER A 19 -5.67 52.42 -5.19
CA SER A 19 -5.36 51.06 -4.81
C SER A 19 -6.28 50.64 -3.65
N ARG A 20 -7.25 49.77 -3.91
CA ARG A 20 -7.72 48.85 -2.86
C ARG A 20 -6.57 47.88 -2.59
N LEU A 21 -5.88 48.07 -1.48
CA LEU A 21 -4.95 47.08 -0.96
C LEU A 21 -5.73 45.82 -0.52
N PRO A 22 -5.31 44.61 -0.89
CA PRO A 22 -5.73 43.40 -0.19
C PRO A 22 -5.06 43.39 1.20
N PRO A 23 -5.76 42.99 2.28
CA PRO A 23 -5.12 42.83 3.59
C PRO A 23 -4.02 41.77 3.50
N GLN A 24 -2.81 42.16 3.91
CA GLN A 24 -1.69 41.26 4.13
C GLN A 24 -1.89 40.50 5.45
N PHE A 25 -1.76 39.18 5.38
CA PHE A 25 -1.23 38.21 6.36
C PHE A 25 -1.43 38.49 7.86
N HIS A 26 -2.13 37.58 8.53
CA HIS A 26 -1.64 37.00 9.78
C HIS A 26 -1.45 35.49 9.54
N GLU A 27 -0.19 35.09 9.36
CA GLU A 27 0.28 33.75 9.68
C GLU A 27 0.16 33.60 11.20
N GLU A 28 -0.81 32.85 11.66
CA GLU A 28 -0.80 32.30 13.01
C GLU A 28 -0.83 30.78 12.87
N ASP A 29 0.36 30.22 13.06
CA ASP A 29 0.62 28.82 13.29
C ASP A 29 -0.28 28.29 14.41
N ASP A 30 -1.31 27.54 14.06
CA ASP A 30 -2.03 26.73 15.04
C ASP A 30 -2.41 25.33 14.49
N TYR A 31 -1.55 24.79 13.61
CA TYR A 31 -1.55 23.36 13.28
C TYR A 31 -0.83 22.55 14.36
N ASN A 32 -1.21 22.75 15.63
CA ASN A 32 -0.92 21.78 16.68
C ASN A 32 -2.04 21.73 17.71
N SER A 33 -3.26 21.49 17.24
CA SER A 33 -4.38 21.17 18.13
C SER A 33 -4.27 19.70 18.57
N PRO A 34 -4.26 19.38 19.88
CA PRO A 34 -4.22 18.00 20.39
C PRO A 34 -5.35 17.11 19.84
N ALA A 35 -6.45 17.74 19.39
CA ALA A 35 -7.59 17.04 18.78
C ALA A 35 -7.32 16.51 17.37
N SER A 36 -6.42 17.13 16.58
CA SER A 36 -6.03 16.60 15.25
C SER A 36 -5.04 15.44 15.40
N GLU A 37 -4.14 15.51 16.38
CA GLU A 37 -3.29 14.39 16.79
C GLU A 37 -4.09 13.23 17.42
N MET A 38 -5.17 13.51 18.14
CA MET A 38 -6.05 12.47 18.67
C MET A 38 -6.86 11.76 17.58
N ARG A 39 -7.35 12.48 16.56
CA ARG A 39 -8.03 11.84 15.42
C ARG A 39 -7.10 11.01 14.55
N THR A 40 -5.87 11.47 14.32
CA THR A 40 -4.86 10.66 13.63
C THR A 40 -4.42 9.48 14.49
N ASN A 41 -4.26 9.65 15.80
CA ASN A 41 -3.97 8.54 16.71
C ASN A 41 -5.12 7.54 16.85
N GLU A 42 -6.38 7.95 16.76
CA GLU A 42 -7.53 7.04 16.81
C GLU A 42 -7.69 6.24 15.51
N LEU A 43 -7.45 6.88 14.35
CA LEU A 43 -7.36 6.22 13.05
C LEU A 43 -6.12 5.31 12.94
N VAL A 44 -5.00 5.67 13.56
CA VAL A 44 -3.79 4.83 13.68
C VAL A 44 -3.96 3.72 14.73
N ARG A 45 -4.76 3.95 15.79
CA ARG A 45 -5.14 2.94 16.81
C ARG A 45 -6.13 1.91 16.31
N HIS A 46 -6.68 2.10 15.12
CA HIS A 46 -7.24 1.02 14.32
C HIS A 46 -6.15 0.10 13.71
N MET A 47 -5.00 -0.05 14.37
CA MET A 47 -4.32 -1.35 14.46
C MET A 47 -5.28 -2.36 15.13
N THR A 48 -6.33 -2.76 14.42
CA THR A 48 -7.29 -3.76 14.86
C THR A 48 -6.52 -4.96 15.42
N LYS A 49 -6.64 -5.21 16.72
CA LYS A 49 -6.12 -6.45 17.32
C LYS A 49 -6.66 -7.60 16.50
N LEU A 50 -5.78 -8.32 15.81
CA LEU A 50 -6.15 -9.50 15.03
C LEU A 50 -6.94 -10.45 15.94
N LYS A 51 -8.16 -10.80 15.51
CA LYS A 51 -9.04 -11.78 16.15
C LYS A 51 -8.73 -13.16 15.58
N VAL A 52 -8.83 -14.19 16.41
CA VAL A 52 -8.66 -15.57 15.95
C VAL A 52 -9.70 -15.84 14.87
N GLY A 53 -9.24 -16.36 13.72
CA GLY A 53 -10.07 -16.52 12.52
C GLY A 53 -9.76 -15.50 11.42
N ASP A 54 -9.21 -14.33 11.75
CA ASP A 54 -8.91 -13.29 10.76
C ASP A 54 -7.95 -13.82 9.68
N GLU A 55 -8.30 -13.62 8.41
CA GLU A 55 -7.43 -13.92 7.29
C GLU A 55 -6.43 -12.79 7.06
N LYS A 56 -5.18 -13.15 6.75
CA LYS A 56 -4.12 -12.19 6.45
C LYS A 56 -3.21 -12.71 5.35
N LYS A 57 -2.89 -11.84 4.39
CA LYS A 57 -1.85 -12.12 3.40
C LYS A 57 -0.47 -12.21 4.05
N ARG A 58 0.28 -13.22 3.63
CA ARG A 58 1.62 -13.55 4.09
C ARG A 58 2.47 -13.97 2.91
N TYR A 59 3.77 -13.92 3.13
CA TYR A 59 4.75 -14.46 2.21
C TYR A 59 4.86 -15.97 2.43
N GLY A 60 4.75 -16.77 1.38
CA GLY A 60 4.82 -18.23 1.47
C GLY A 60 5.97 -18.81 0.66
N TYR A 61 6.60 -19.85 1.23
CA TYR A 61 7.61 -20.69 0.58
C TYR A 61 7.00 -22.05 0.26
N PHE A 62 7.00 -22.43 -1.01
CA PHE A 62 6.37 -23.65 -1.49
C PHE A 62 7.40 -24.63 -2.03
N LYS A 63 7.07 -25.92 -1.94
CA LYS A 63 7.81 -27.02 -2.55
C LYS A 63 6.83 -28.01 -3.16
N CYS A 64 7.09 -28.44 -4.39
CA CYS A 64 6.30 -29.49 -5.04
C CYS A 64 6.65 -30.86 -4.44
N PRO A 65 5.68 -31.69 -4.00
CA PRO A 65 5.97 -33.01 -3.47
C PRO A 65 6.40 -34.01 -4.55
N SER A 66 6.14 -33.72 -5.83
CA SER A 66 6.51 -34.60 -6.95
C SER A 66 7.84 -34.19 -7.58
N CYS A 67 7.95 -32.97 -8.13
CA CYS A 67 9.18 -32.53 -8.80
C CYS A 67 10.16 -31.77 -7.91
N HIS A 68 9.83 -31.56 -6.63
CA HIS A 68 10.68 -30.88 -5.63
C HIS A 68 11.05 -29.41 -5.95
N LYS A 69 10.50 -28.85 -7.04
CA LYS A 69 10.66 -27.44 -7.40
C LYS A 69 10.14 -26.53 -6.29
N ARG A 70 10.91 -25.48 -5.99
CA ARG A 70 10.59 -24.49 -4.98
C ARG A 70 10.12 -23.20 -5.64
N TRP A 71 9.21 -22.49 -5.00
CA TRP A 71 8.80 -21.16 -5.42
C TRP A 71 8.30 -20.32 -4.25
N GLU A 72 8.26 -19.01 -4.44
CA GLU A 72 7.88 -18.04 -3.42
C GLU A 72 6.67 -17.24 -3.89
N SER A 73 5.80 -16.84 -2.96
CA SER A 73 4.58 -16.10 -3.31
C SER A 73 4.10 -15.19 -2.19
N ALA A 74 3.84 -13.93 -2.55
CA ALA A 74 3.23 -12.92 -1.69
C ALA A 74 1.69 -12.99 -1.61
N ARG A 75 1.05 -13.98 -2.26
CA ARG A 75 -0.42 -14.17 -2.25
C ARG A 75 -0.85 -15.35 -1.37
N THR A 76 -0.08 -15.63 -0.34
CA THR A 76 -0.42 -16.72 0.58
C THR A 76 -1.39 -16.19 1.62
N TRP A 77 -2.58 -16.76 1.66
CA TRP A 77 -3.56 -16.47 2.68
C TRP A 77 -3.38 -17.41 3.86
N CYS A 78 -3.38 -16.82 5.06
CA CYS A 78 -3.33 -17.54 6.31
C CYS A 78 -4.39 -17.03 7.27
N VAL A 79 -4.98 -17.94 8.05
CA VAL A 79 -5.84 -17.59 9.17
C VAL A 79 -5.01 -17.37 10.43
N TYR A 80 -5.33 -16.33 11.20
CA TYR A 80 -4.74 -16.09 12.49
C TYR A 80 -5.28 -17.10 13.51
N LYS A 81 -4.38 -17.80 14.21
CA LYS A 81 -4.71 -18.82 15.22
C LYS A 81 -4.43 -18.38 16.65
N GLY A 82 -4.15 -17.10 16.87
CA GLY A 82 -3.82 -16.57 18.19
C GLY A 82 -2.31 -16.44 18.43
N LYS A 83 -1.89 -16.40 19.70
CA LYS A 83 -0.49 -16.35 20.09
C LYS A 83 -0.09 -17.64 20.79
N ARG A 84 1.12 -18.11 20.54
CA ARG A 84 1.79 -19.19 21.26
C ARG A 84 3.18 -18.71 21.63
N ASP A 85 3.55 -18.82 22.91
CA ASP A 85 4.84 -18.35 23.44
C ASP A 85 5.15 -16.89 23.05
N GLY A 86 4.12 -16.03 23.13
CA GLY A 86 4.20 -14.61 22.74
C GLY A 86 4.23 -14.34 21.23
N LYS A 87 4.37 -15.35 20.38
CA LYS A 87 4.46 -15.21 18.92
C LYS A 87 3.11 -15.42 18.24
N LYS A 88 2.80 -14.59 17.24
CA LYS A 88 1.57 -14.72 16.44
C LYS A 88 1.64 -15.97 15.57
N VAL A 89 0.64 -16.85 15.69
CA VAL A 89 0.53 -18.09 14.91
C VAL A 89 -0.42 -17.88 13.74
N PHE A 90 0.03 -18.23 12.55
CA PHE A 90 -0.76 -18.18 11.32
C PHE A 90 -0.74 -19.55 10.66
N LYS A 91 -1.90 -20.04 10.22
CA LYS A 91 -2.03 -21.31 9.49
C LYS A 91 -2.39 -21.01 8.03
N PRO A 92 -1.61 -21.49 7.04
CA PRO A 92 -1.92 -21.27 5.63
C PRO A 92 -3.22 -21.98 5.23
N THR A 93 -4.04 -21.29 4.43
CA THR A 93 -5.32 -21.80 3.90
C THR A 93 -5.31 -21.90 2.38
N SER A 94 -4.60 -20.99 1.69
CA SER A 94 -4.47 -21.04 0.23
C SER A 94 -3.38 -22.00 -0.23
N LYS A 95 -3.70 -22.82 -1.23
CA LYS A 95 -2.74 -23.66 -1.96
C LYS A 95 -2.34 -23.01 -3.28
N GLN A 96 -1.14 -23.32 -3.75
CA GLN A 96 -0.70 -22.96 -5.11
C GLN A 96 -0.28 -24.20 -5.87
N ALA A 97 -0.62 -24.27 -7.15
CA ALA A 97 -0.23 -25.38 -8.00
C ALA A 97 1.21 -25.23 -8.49
N CYS A 98 1.95 -26.33 -8.49
CA CYS A 98 3.20 -26.40 -9.23
C CYS A 98 2.93 -26.10 -10.72
N LYS A 99 3.75 -25.23 -11.33
CA LYS A 99 3.59 -24.87 -12.76
C LYS A 99 3.67 -26.08 -13.69
N GLU A 100 4.51 -27.05 -13.34
CA GLU A 100 4.78 -28.26 -14.13
C GLU A 100 3.83 -29.39 -13.76
N CYS A 101 3.82 -29.80 -12.48
CA CYS A 101 3.03 -30.96 -12.04
C CYS A 101 1.54 -30.65 -11.84
N LYS A 102 1.13 -29.38 -11.79
CA LYS A 102 -0.23 -28.93 -11.46
C LYS A 102 -0.78 -29.43 -10.10
N ILE A 103 0.08 -29.99 -9.25
CA ILE A 103 -0.26 -30.43 -7.89
C ILE A 103 -0.40 -29.21 -6.98
N MET A 104 -1.54 -29.11 -6.30
CA MET A 104 -1.84 -28.05 -5.34
C MET A 104 -1.15 -28.30 -4.01
N THR A 105 -0.27 -27.39 -3.60
CA THR A 105 0.50 -27.52 -2.36
C THR A 105 0.26 -26.35 -1.42
N LEU A 106 0.26 -26.63 -0.13
CA LEU A 106 0.37 -25.60 0.90
C LEU A 106 1.84 -25.15 0.99
N PRO A 107 2.09 -23.90 1.42
CA PRO A 107 3.45 -23.46 1.71
C PRO A 107 4.02 -24.25 2.90
N GLU A 108 5.30 -24.59 2.84
CA GLU A 108 6.05 -25.20 3.95
C GLU A 108 6.29 -24.18 5.07
N GLU A 109 6.53 -22.92 4.71
CA GLU A 109 6.80 -21.84 5.66
C GLU A 109 6.06 -20.56 5.24
N THR A 110 5.61 -19.77 6.23
CA THR A 110 5.04 -18.44 5.97
C THR A 110 5.68 -17.34 6.82
N LYS A 111 6.02 -16.22 6.19
CA LYS A 111 6.59 -15.04 6.83
C LYS A 111 5.65 -13.83 6.64
N PRO A 112 5.76 -12.77 7.46
CA PRO A 112 5.07 -11.52 7.18
C PRO A 112 5.41 -11.03 5.76
N LEU A 113 4.58 -10.22 5.10
CA LEU A 113 4.90 -9.72 3.74
C LEU A 113 6.11 -8.79 3.76
N ARG A 114 6.16 -7.88 4.73
CA ARG A 114 7.30 -7.00 4.98
C ARG A 114 8.32 -7.68 5.90
N ARG A 115 9.60 -7.34 5.76
CA ARG A 115 10.61 -7.77 6.73
C ARG A 115 10.42 -7.01 8.04
N PRO A 116 10.45 -7.69 9.21
CA PRO A 116 10.34 -6.99 10.50
C PRO A 116 11.47 -6.00 10.75
N GLU A 117 12.68 -6.29 10.28
CA GLU A 117 13.90 -5.54 10.56
C GLU A 117 14.02 -4.25 9.73
N SER A 118 13.74 -4.30 8.43
CA SER A 118 13.90 -3.17 7.51
C SER A 118 12.58 -2.52 7.10
N GLY A 119 11.43 -3.14 7.39
CA GLY A 119 10.13 -2.72 6.88
C GLY A 119 9.96 -2.91 5.37
N GLU A 120 11.03 -3.31 4.66
CA GLU A 120 11.06 -3.48 3.21
C GLU A 120 10.12 -4.61 2.77
N VAL A 121 9.43 -4.37 1.66
CA VAL A 121 8.58 -5.39 1.01
C VAL A 121 9.49 -6.45 0.41
N ARG A 122 9.16 -7.73 0.60
CA ARG A 122 9.91 -8.81 -0.05
C ARG A 122 9.85 -8.68 -1.58
N HIS A 123 10.87 -9.20 -2.27
CA HIS A 123 11.04 -9.08 -3.72
C HIS A 123 9.83 -9.52 -4.56
N VAL A 124 8.98 -10.42 -4.04
CA VAL A 124 7.73 -10.76 -4.71
C VAL A 124 6.70 -9.69 -4.41
N ASP A 125 6.40 -8.89 -5.43
CA ASP A 125 5.30 -7.94 -5.40
C ASP A 125 3.96 -8.65 -5.08
N PRO A 126 3.26 -8.27 -3.99
CA PRO A 126 1.93 -8.80 -3.67
C PRO A 126 0.87 -8.52 -4.74
N ARG A 127 0.98 -7.38 -5.45
CA ARG A 127 0.00 -6.92 -6.44
C ARG A 127 0.17 -7.54 -7.81
N ARG A 128 1.36 -8.05 -8.13
CA ARG A 128 1.61 -8.68 -9.43
C ARG A 128 0.56 -9.76 -9.76
N ALA A 129 0.01 -9.70 -10.97
CA ALA A 129 -0.98 -10.65 -11.45
C ALA A 129 -0.43 -12.10 -11.41
N HIS A 130 -1.31 -13.05 -11.14
CA HIS A 130 -1.00 -14.47 -11.11
C HIS A 130 -2.04 -15.25 -11.91
N LYS A 131 -1.68 -16.47 -12.36
CA LYS A 131 -2.61 -17.32 -13.11
C LYS A 131 -3.65 -17.90 -12.16
N ARG A 132 -4.94 -17.63 -12.43
CA ARG A 132 -6.08 -18.09 -11.62
C ARG A 132 -6.08 -19.61 -11.41
N GLU A 133 -5.75 -20.38 -12.45
CA GLU A 133 -5.67 -21.84 -12.42
C GLU A 133 -4.65 -22.39 -11.39
N LEU A 134 -3.64 -21.60 -11.03
CA LEU A 134 -2.57 -22.01 -10.12
C LEU A 134 -2.84 -21.59 -8.67
N CYS A 135 -3.94 -20.90 -8.37
CA CYS A 135 -4.28 -20.45 -7.03
C CYS A 135 -5.58 -21.13 -6.57
N SER A 136 -5.57 -21.81 -5.42
CA SER A 136 -6.79 -22.46 -4.92
C SER A 136 -7.88 -21.44 -4.67
N ARG A 137 -7.51 -20.30 -4.08
CA ARG A 137 -8.46 -19.25 -3.72
C ARG A 137 -9.21 -18.73 -4.95
N CYS A 138 -8.49 -18.41 -6.03
CA CYS A 138 -9.14 -17.99 -7.28
C CYS A 138 -9.90 -19.12 -8.00
N ARG A 139 -9.45 -20.36 -7.87
CA ARG A 139 -10.15 -21.53 -8.40
C ARG A 139 -11.47 -21.77 -7.68
N ASP A 140 -11.50 -21.46 -6.39
CA ASP A 140 -12.68 -21.55 -5.53
C ASP A 140 -13.55 -20.27 -5.62
N GLY A 141 -13.27 -19.36 -6.56
CA GLY A 141 -14.05 -18.14 -6.81
C GLY A 141 -13.78 -16.96 -5.86
N LEU A 142 -12.84 -17.10 -4.93
CA LEU A 142 -12.52 -16.07 -3.94
C LEU A 142 -11.48 -15.06 -4.48
N PRO A 143 -11.62 -13.76 -4.13
CA PRO A 143 -10.70 -12.72 -4.57
C PRO A 143 -9.31 -12.85 -3.92
N CYS A 144 -8.30 -12.38 -4.65
CA CYS A 144 -6.89 -12.36 -4.24
C CYS A 144 -6.29 -10.94 -4.18
N SER A 145 -6.99 -9.92 -4.68
CA SER A 145 -6.75 -8.48 -4.53
C SER A 145 -7.19 -8.02 -3.13
N ASP A 146 -6.61 -6.92 -2.63
CA ASP A 146 -7.10 -6.24 -1.41
C ASP A 146 -8.01 -5.04 -1.79
N GLU A 147 -8.40 -4.89 -3.06
CA GLU A 147 -8.93 -3.63 -3.64
C GLU A 147 -10.40 -3.73 -4.09
N ASP A 148 -11.20 -4.66 -3.55
CA ASP A 148 -12.61 -4.84 -3.95
C ASP A 148 -13.60 -4.42 -2.83
N SER A 149 -13.36 -3.29 -2.14
CA SER A 149 -14.28 -2.82 -1.07
C SER A 149 -14.52 -1.31 -1.04
N ASP A 150 -14.53 -0.64 -2.19
CA ASP A 150 -14.98 0.76 -2.30
C ASP A 150 -15.74 0.95 -3.62
N GLU A 151 -17.01 0.55 -3.67
CA GLU A 151 -18.02 1.07 -4.61
C GLU A 151 -19.40 0.49 -4.27
N ASP A 152 -20.22 1.27 -3.55
CA ASP A 152 -21.68 1.37 -3.68
C ASP A 152 -22.17 2.65 -2.97
#